data_AF-A0A925SAP2-F1
#
_entry.id   AF-A0A925SAP2-F1
#
_cell.length_a   1.000
_cell.length_b   1.000
_cell.length_c   1.000
_cell.angle_alpha   90.00
_cell.angle_beta   90.00
_cell.angle_gamma   90.00
#
_symmetry.space_group_name_H-M   'P 1'
#
loop_
_entity.id
_entity.type
_entity.pdbx_description
1 polymer ?
#
loop_
_entity_poly.entity_id
_entity_poly.type
_entity_poly.pdbx_seq_one_letter_code
_entity_poly.pdbx_strand_id
1 'polypeptide(L)'
;TIRVSNIKSRSSSGRSLMPEGFEQLGAEGMRDMLTYLCADESRFRILDLSKAFTANNSRGLFITPDNREDTIAFRKYGLLKADDVPFDVISPDKAVANVIVLKGGDSRSWSRQNLPQSVEIPVGIAAAQLHFLGGVAGWGHPLNPDADAAKVTIQFAGGAKEIIMLKNGREFADYNGRADVPGSKMLESWIRGRGQIRWFSKPVSNPAVIEKLTIESFNNGVAPVFFAVTADTEKSGAKVEIPVAKPAARIFEWGTGIKTLVVGGGSSHDFNRFFNLADKKTLEEGGFASVNYTENFTDMAANMKAADVLQYNTNKEITDPAEKRSILDHLAAGKGMVIVHAGAWYNQKGWLEFNTEIIGGGSRGHDRLGEFEVKVTDAAHPVMKGVPASFSLVDELYYLEPEPKSTPIQVLAEAHSATKNKTYPSVYVVKHPKARIVVITLGHDARAHDLDAYKTLLKNAISWVKVKN
;
A
#
# COMPACT_ATOMS: atom_id res chain seq x y z
N THR A 1 -24.04 -9.33 -4.47
CA THR A 1 -24.50 -10.38 -3.53
C THR A 1 -25.31 -11.42 -4.29
N ILE A 2 -24.96 -12.71 -4.19
CA ILE A 2 -25.75 -13.78 -4.82
C ILE A 2 -27.07 -13.92 -4.05
N ARG A 3 -28.21 -13.80 -4.75
CA ARG A 3 -29.54 -13.94 -4.13
C ARG A 3 -29.79 -15.40 -3.77
N VAL A 4 -30.31 -15.64 -2.56
CA VAL A 4 -30.61 -16.99 -2.01
C VAL A 4 -31.52 -17.81 -2.95
N SER A 5 -32.40 -17.14 -3.70
CA SER A 5 -33.29 -17.76 -4.70
C SER A 5 -32.55 -18.49 -5.82
N ASN A 6 -31.31 -18.08 -6.14
CA ASN A 6 -30.54 -18.59 -7.27
C ASN A 6 -29.74 -19.84 -6.92
N ILE A 7 -29.80 -20.29 -5.67
CA ILE A 7 -29.08 -21.47 -5.17
C ILE A 7 -29.85 -22.76 -5.52
N LYS A 8 -31.20 -22.72 -5.51
CA LYS A 8 -32.03 -23.91 -5.78
C LYS A 8 -32.02 -24.38 -7.24
N SER A 9 -31.63 -23.54 -8.19
CA SER A 9 -31.69 -23.84 -9.62
C SER A 9 -30.34 -24.26 -10.25
N ARG A 10 -29.29 -24.42 -9.44
CA ARG A 10 -27.96 -24.81 -9.93
C ARG A 10 -27.73 -26.31 -9.79
N SER A 11 -27.45 -26.97 -10.91
CA SER A 11 -26.98 -28.36 -10.96
C SER A 11 -25.50 -28.40 -11.34
N SER A 12 -24.74 -29.28 -10.69
CA SER A 12 -23.32 -29.51 -10.97
C SER A 12 -23.11 -30.03 -12.39
N SER A 13 -22.16 -29.45 -13.14
CA SER A 13 -21.81 -29.88 -14.50
C SER A 13 -20.82 -31.05 -14.54
N GLY A 14 -20.48 -31.64 -13.38
CA GLY A 14 -19.55 -32.78 -13.28
C GLY A 14 -18.11 -32.48 -13.71
N ARG A 15 -17.74 -31.20 -13.92
CA ARG A 15 -16.39 -30.75 -14.31
C ARG A 15 -15.81 -29.78 -13.29
N SER A 16 -15.89 -30.11 -12.00
CA SER A 16 -15.27 -29.31 -10.95
C SER A 16 -13.76 -29.52 -10.95
N LEU A 17 -13.00 -28.44 -10.93
CA LEU A 17 -11.54 -28.43 -10.65
C LEU A 17 -11.24 -28.45 -9.15
N MET A 18 -12.25 -28.58 -8.29
CA MET A 18 -12.05 -28.68 -6.85
C MET A 18 -11.64 -30.11 -6.48
N PRO A 19 -10.61 -30.30 -5.63
CA PRO A 19 -10.32 -31.60 -5.03
C PRO A 19 -11.55 -32.10 -4.26
N GLU A 20 -11.85 -33.40 -4.35
CA GLU A 20 -12.87 -34.02 -3.50
C GLU A 20 -12.53 -33.80 -2.01
N GLY A 21 -13.54 -33.49 -1.18
CA GLY A 21 -13.40 -33.25 0.26
C GLY A 21 -13.81 -31.85 0.75
N PHE A 22 -13.95 -30.87 -0.15
CA PHE A 22 -14.33 -29.49 0.22
C PHE A 22 -15.75 -29.36 0.81
N GLU A 23 -16.63 -30.30 0.48
CA GLU A 23 -18.01 -30.35 0.98
C GLU A 23 -18.09 -30.63 2.50
N GLN A 24 -17.01 -31.15 3.09
CA GLN A 24 -16.93 -31.44 4.53
C GLN A 24 -16.73 -30.20 5.41
N LEU A 25 -16.37 -29.05 4.82
CA LEU A 25 -16.18 -27.79 5.57
C LEU A 25 -17.51 -27.17 6.04
N GLY A 26 -18.64 -27.63 5.49
CA GLY A 26 -19.95 -27.06 5.79
C GLY A 26 -20.11 -25.61 5.30
N ALA A 27 -21.33 -25.08 5.43
CA ALA A 27 -21.64 -23.73 4.94
C ALA A 27 -20.85 -22.64 5.69
N GLU A 28 -20.53 -22.85 6.96
CA GLU A 28 -19.71 -21.94 7.77
C GLU A 28 -18.23 -22.00 7.39
N GLY A 29 -17.62 -23.18 7.28
CA GLY A 29 -16.22 -23.29 6.86
C GLY A 29 -15.98 -22.77 5.44
N MET A 30 -16.93 -22.96 4.53
CA MET A 30 -16.88 -22.31 3.21
C MET A 30 -17.04 -20.79 3.29
N ARG A 31 -17.89 -20.27 4.17
CA ARG A 31 -18.09 -18.83 4.36
C ARG A 31 -16.88 -18.20 5.01
N ASP A 32 -16.22 -18.86 5.95
CA ASP A 32 -15.01 -18.38 6.62
C ASP A 32 -13.80 -18.44 5.70
N MET A 33 -13.68 -19.47 4.87
CA MET A 33 -12.67 -19.50 3.81
C MET A 33 -12.90 -18.44 2.74
N LEU A 34 -14.15 -18.24 2.31
CA LEU A 34 -14.49 -17.13 1.40
C LEU A 34 -14.26 -15.79 2.09
N THR A 35 -14.55 -15.67 3.38
CA THR A 35 -14.28 -14.46 4.17
C THR A 35 -12.79 -14.25 4.33
N TYR A 36 -11.95 -15.29 4.42
CA TYR A 36 -10.49 -15.20 4.47
C TYR A 36 -9.87 -14.88 3.11
N LEU A 37 -10.32 -15.54 2.04
CA LEU A 37 -9.91 -15.25 0.66
C LEU A 37 -10.40 -13.87 0.20
N CYS A 38 -11.53 -13.40 0.73
CA CYS A 38 -12.04 -12.04 0.53
C CYS A 38 -11.66 -11.09 1.67
N ALA A 39 -10.95 -11.51 2.72
CA ALA A 39 -10.53 -10.60 3.82
C ALA A 39 -9.45 -9.65 3.30
N ASP A 40 -8.69 -10.10 2.30
CA ASP A 40 -7.97 -9.24 1.36
C ASP A 40 -8.95 -8.68 0.32
N GLU A 41 -9.98 -7.96 0.76
CA GLU A 41 -10.72 -7.09 -0.14
C GLU A 41 -9.71 -6.04 -0.61
N SER A 42 -9.06 -6.30 -1.75
CA SER A 42 -8.18 -5.32 -2.40
C SER A 42 -8.96 -4.01 -2.46
N ARG A 43 -8.49 -2.98 -1.76
CA ARG A 43 -9.08 -1.62 -1.74
C ARG A 43 -9.71 -1.21 -3.08
N PHE A 44 -9.07 -1.63 -4.17
CA PHE A 44 -9.56 -1.48 -5.52
C PHE A 44 -10.36 -2.68 -6.04
N ARG A 45 -11.48 -2.36 -6.69
CA ARG A 45 -12.33 -3.28 -7.44
C ARG A 45 -12.39 -2.83 -8.89
N ILE A 46 -11.78 -3.61 -9.78
CA ILE A 46 -11.85 -3.35 -11.22
C ILE A 46 -13.26 -3.68 -11.70
N LEU A 47 -13.88 -2.75 -12.40
CA LEU A 47 -15.23 -2.95 -12.93
C LEU A 47 -15.16 -3.74 -14.24
N ASP A 48 -16.16 -4.60 -14.46
CA ASP A 48 -16.32 -5.31 -15.73
C ASP A 48 -17.05 -4.41 -16.74
N LEU A 49 -16.30 -3.94 -17.74
CA LEU A 49 -16.81 -3.08 -18.82
C LEU A 49 -17.22 -3.87 -20.07
N SER A 50 -17.12 -5.21 -20.08
CA SER A 50 -17.28 -6.04 -21.28
C SER A 50 -18.58 -5.78 -22.05
N LYS A 51 -19.69 -5.53 -21.33
CA LYS A 51 -21.01 -5.21 -21.92
C LYS A 51 -21.20 -3.75 -22.29
N ALA A 52 -20.33 -2.87 -21.81
CA ALA A 52 -20.37 -1.44 -22.04
C ALA A 52 -19.43 -0.98 -23.16
N PHE A 53 -18.46 -1.81 -23.59
CA PHE A 53 -17.58 -1.48 -24.70
C PHE A 53 -18.36 -1.26 -26.01
N THR A 54 -17.95 -0.23 -26.76
CA THR A 54 -18.67 0.24 -27.96
C THR A 54 -17.81 0.24 -29.22
N ALA A 55 -16.49 0.17 -29.06
CA ALA A 55 -15.53 0.14 -30.16
C ALA A 55 -14.35 -0.78 -29.84
N ASN A 56 -13.51 -1.03 -30.85
CA ASN A 56 -12.29 -1.80 -30.72
C ASN A 56 -11.08 -0.94 -31.12
N ASN A 57 -10.09 -0.78 -30.26
CA ASN A 57 -8.95 0.11 -30.50
C ASN A 57 -7.90 -0.45 -31.49
N SER A 58 -8.13 -1.62 -32.09
CA SER A 58 -7.42 -2.05 -33.31
C SER A 58 -7.96 -1.39 -34.59
N ARG A 59 -9.10 -0.70 -34.50
CA ARG A 59 -9.80 0.02 -35.57
C ARG A 59 -9.96 1.49 -35.22
N GLY A 60 -10.26 2.32 -36.22
CA GLY A 60 -10.49 3.75 -36.04
C GLY A 60 -11.60 4.04 -35.04
N LEU A 61 -11.32 4.96 -34.11
CA LEU A 61 -12.24 5.24 -33.01
C LEU A 61 -13.24 6.37 -33.32
N PHE A 62 -12.95 7.26 -34.26
CA PHE A 62 -13.74 8.49 -34.44
C PHE A 62 -14.25 8.73 -35.86
N ILE A 63 -13.35 8.87 -36.84
CA ILE A 63 -13.66 9.32 -38.20
C ILE A 63 -14.39 8.23 -38.97
N THR A 64 -13.75 7.08 -39.15
CA THR A 64 -14.36 5.85 -39.68
C THR A 64 -13.69 4.64 -39.04
N PRO A 65 -14.36 3.47 -38.95
CA PRO A 65 -13.74 2.26 -38.41
C PRO A 65 -12.52 1.75 -39.19
N ASP A 66 -12.30 2.24 -40.41
CA ASP A 66 -11.19 1.83 -41.28
C ASP A 66 -10.02 2.83 -41.23
N ASN A 67 -10.21 4.00 -40.65
CA ASN A 67 -9.14 4.95 -40.39
C ASN A 67 -8.24 4.41 -39.27
N ARG A 68 -6.95 4.16 -39.54
CA ARG A 68 -6.03 3.63 -38.52
C ARG A 68 -5.25 4.72 -37.78
N GLU A 69 -5.34 5.95 -38.24
CA GLU A 69 -4.62 7.09 -37.68
C GLU A 69 -5.26 7.59 -36.38
N ASP A 70 -6.56 7.32 -36.17
CA ASP A 70 -7.31 7.74 -34.99
C ASP A 70 -7.55 6.59 -34.01
N THR A 71 -6.48 5.83 -33.76
CA THR A 71 -6.43 4.72 -32.80
C THR A 71 -5.57 5.07 -31.58
N ILE A 72 -5.79 4.36 -30.47
CA ILE A 72 -4.98 4.48 -29.25
C ILE A 72 -4.39 3.09 -28.96
N ALA A 73 -3.13 2.89 -29.31
CA ALA A 73 -2.46 1.60 -29.17
C ALA A 73 -1.64 1.53 -27.88
N PHE A 74 -1.96 0.59 -26.99
CA PHE A 74 -1.20 0.37 -25.76
C PHE A 74 0.09 -0.42 -26.03
N ARG A 75 1.12 -0.18 -25.20
CA ARG A 75 2.37 -0.95 -25.20
C ARG A 75 2.19 -2.34 -24.62
N LYS A 76 1.33 -2.46 -23.61
CA LYS A 76 1.00 -3.68 -22.87
C LYS A 76 -0.50 -3.69 -22.58
N TYR A 77 -1.06 -4.88 -22.42
CA TYR A 77 -2.46 -5.13 -22.08
C TYR A 77 -2.53 -6.02 -20.83
N GLY A 78 -3.71 -6.10 -20.21
CA GLY A 78 -3.96 -6.77 -18.93
C GLY A 78 -3.88 -5.79 -17.75
N LEU A 79 -3.60 -6.33 -16.57
CA LEU A 79 -3.52 -5.56 -15.33
C LEU A 79 -2.30 -4.64 -15.32
N LEU A 80 -2.55 -3.33 -15.39
CA LEU A 80 -1.54 -2.28 -15.31
C LEU A 80 -1.83 -1.36 -14.11
N LYS A 81 -0.80 -0.72 -13.55
CA LYS A 81 -0.95 0.20 -12.41
C LYS A 81 -0.51 1.62 -12.75
N ALA A 82 -1.43 2.56 -12.61
CA ALA A 82 -1.13 3.99 -12.65
C ALA A 82 -1.01 4.46 -11.20
N ASP A 83 0.18 4.87 -10.79
CA ASP A 83 0.55 4.98 -9.38
C ASP A 83 0.21 3.65 -8.64
N ASP A 84 -0.66 3.66 -7.64
CA ASP A 84 -1.15 2.49 -6.91
C ASP A 84 -2.46 1.91 -7.46
N VAL A 85 -3.14 2.63 -8.36
CA VAL A 85 -4.47 2.26 -8.88
C VAL A 85 -4.34 1.22 -10.00
N PRO A 86 -4.93 0.02 -9.83
CA PRO A 86 -4.95 -1.00 -10.87
C PRO A 86 -6.03 -0.71 -11.91
N PHE A 87 -5.70 -0.91 -13.18
CA PHE A 87 -6.62 -0.89 -14.32
C PHE A 87 -6.41 -2.17 -15.15
N ASP A 88 -7.49 -2.86 -15.52
CA ASP A 88 -7.41 -3.96 -16.49
C ASP A 88 -7.65 -3.42 -17.90
N VAL A 89 -6.59 -3.40 -18.71
CA VAL A 89 -6.65 -2.91 -20.10
C VAL A 89 -6.84 -4.08 -21.04
N ILE A 90 -8.07 -4.25 -21.54
CA ILE A 90 -8.43 -5.38 -22.38
C ILE A 90 -7.75 -5.28 -23.74
N SER A 91 -7.10 -6.37 -24.18
CA SER A 91 -6.48 -6.44 -25.51
C SER A 91 -7.55 -6.42 -26.62
N PRO A 92 -7.35 -5.67 -27.71
CA PRO A 92 -8.27 -5.68 -28.85
C PRO A 92 -8.42 -7.06 -29.50
N ASP A 93 -7.42 -7.94 -29.36
CA ASP A 93 -7.45 -9.30 -29.93
C ASP A 93 -8.33 -10.27 -29.12
N LYS A 94 -8.70 -9.89 -27.89
CA LYS A 94 -9.45 -10.76 -26.95
C LYS A 94 -10.95 -10.51 -26.95
N ALA A 95 -11.44 -9.47 -27.61
CA ALA A 95 -12.85 -9.10 -27.59
C ALA A 95 -13.27 -8.38 -28.87
N VAL A 96 -14.55 -8.47 -29.24
CA VAL A 96 -15.11 -7.73 -30.39
C VAL A 96 -15.03 -6.22 -30.16
N ALA A 97 -15.22 -5.77 -28.92
CA ALA A 97 -15.03 -4.40 -28.47
C ALA A 97 -14.28 -4.40 -27.13
N ASN A 98 -13.42 -3.41 -26.90
CA ASN A 98 -12.55 -3.33 -25.72
C ASN A 98 -12.36 -1.90 -25.20
N VAL A 99 -13.09 -0.93 -25.75
CA VAL A 99 -13.06 0.48 -25.34
C VAL A 99 -14.45 1.08 -25.43
N ILE A 100 -14.77 1.97 -24.50
CA ILE A 100 -15.98 2.79 -24.56
C ILE A 100 -15.62 4.09 -25.27
N VAL A 101 -16.20 4.27 -26.46
CA VAL A 101 -16.26 5.55 -27.17
C VAL A 101 -17.73 5.95 -27.28
N LEU A 102 -18.07 7.16 -26.88
CA LEU A 102 -19.45 7.65 -26.93
C LEU A 102 -19.65 8.69 -28.01
N LYS A 103 -20.92 8.90 -28.36
CA LYS A 103 -21.35 9.80 -29.44
C LYS A 103 -20.78 11.22 -29.29
N GLY A 104 -20.08 11.72 -30.31
CA GLY A 104 -19.47 13.05 -30.29
C GLY A 104 -18.53 13.28 -31.47
N GLY A 105 -17.94 14.47 -31.54
CA GLY A 105 -17.03 14.86 -32.63
C GLY A 105 -17.72 15.60 -33.78
N ASP A 106 -17.03 15.66 -34.94
CA ASP A 106 -17.55 16.28 -36.17
C ASP A 106 -18.91 15.67 -36.56
N SER A 107 -19.83 16.50 -37.07
CA SER A 107 -21.20 16.09 -37.40
C SER A 107 -21.26 14.89 -38.36
N ARG A 108 -20.23 14.66 -39.19
CA ARG A 108 -20.17 13.57 -40.18
C ARG A 108 -19.33 12.38 -39.73
N SER A 109 -18.66 12.46 -38.58
CA SER A 109 -17.80 11.39 -38.08
C SER A 109 -18.61 10.13 -37.71
N TRP A 110 -17.97 8.96 -37.81
CA TRP A 110 -18.58 7.70 -37.40
C TRP A 110 -18.95 7.70 -35.91
N SER A 111 -18.09 8.24 -35.04
CA SER A 111 -18.41 8.38 -33.62
C SER A 111 -19.68 9.19 -33.39
N ARG A 112 -19.90 10.22 -34.20
CA ARG A 112 -21.09 11.06 -34.12
C ARG A 112 -22.35 10.42 -34.66
N GLN A 113 -22.25 9.54 -35.66
CA GLN A 113 -23.42 8.98 -36.34
C GLN A 113 -23.86 7.63 -35.76
N ASN A 114 -22.91 6.81 -35.32
CA ASN A 114 -23.14 5.38 -35.07
C ASN A 114 -22.94 4.95 -33.62
N LEU A 115 -22.10 5.64 -32.85
CA LEU A 115 -21.83 5.24 -31.47
C LEU A 115 -22.98 5.62 -30.53
N PRO A 116 -23.20 4.83 -29.46
CA PRO A 116 -24.24 5.12 -28.50
C PRO A 116 -23.90 6.40 -27.73
N GLN A 117 -24.94 7.12 -27.32
CA GLN A 117 -24.78 8.28 -26.46
C GLN A 117 -24.60 7.89 -24.99
N SER A 118 -25.02 6.68 -24.59
CA SER A 118 -25.01 6.22 -23.21
C SER A 118 -24.65 4.74 -23.12
N VAL A 119 -23.96 4.36 -22.04
CA VAL A 119 -23.69 2.96 -21.66
C VAL A 119 -23.92 2.76 -20.16
N GLU A 120 -24.28 1.54 -19.77
CA GLU A 120 -24.47 1.15 -18.37
C GLU A 120 -23.44 0.11 -17.94
N ILE A 121 -22.88 0.29 -16.73
CA ILE A 121 -21.90 -0.60 -16.12
C ILE A 121 -22.45 -1.05 -14.76
N PRO A 122 -22.77 -2.35 -14.57
CA PRO A 122 -23.12 -2.89 -13.27
C PRO A 122 -21.94 -2.80 -12.30
N VAL A 123 -22.20 -2.44 -11.04
CA VAL A 123 -21.13 -2.29 -10.02
C VAL A 123 -21.33 -3.26 -8.86
N GLY A 124 -22.41 -3.12 -8.09
CA GLY A 124 -22.78 -4.05 -7.03
C GLY A 124 -21.95 -3.96 -5.74
N ILE A 125 -21.15 -2.91 -5.60
CA ILE A 125 -20.33 -2.62 -4.41
C ILE A 125 -20.47 -1.16 -3.99
N ALA A 126 -20.26 -0.86 -2.71
CA ALA A 126 -20.05 0.53 -2.28
C ALA A 126 -18.64 0.96 -2.71
N ALA A 127 -18.49 2.19 -3.18
CA ALA A 127 -17.20 2.76 -3.50
C ALA A 127 -17.22 4.22 -3.06
N ALA A 128 -16.07 4.74 -2.70
CA ALA A 128 -15.95 6.13 -2.36
C ALA A 128 -15.16 6.93 -3.39
N GLN A 129 -14.28 6.30 -4.18
CA GLN A 129 -13.81 6.91 -5.42
C GLN A 129 -14.07 6.00 -6.62
N LEU A 130 -14.20 6.64 -7.77
CA LEU A 130 -14.11 5.99 -9.07
C LEU A 130 -12.89 6.54 -9.78
N HIS A 131 -11.98 5.64 -10.16
CA HIS A 131 -10.83 5.94 -11.00
C HIS A 131 -11.16 5.56 -12.44
N PHE A 132 -10.85 6.45 -13.37
CA PHE A 132 -11.12 6.28 -14.79
C PHE A 132 -9.79 6.26 -15.53
N LEU A 133 -9.52 5.18 -16.27
CA LEU A 133 -8.53 5.16 -17.32
C LEU A 133 -9.21 5.61 -18.61
N GLY A 134 -8.82 6.78 -19.09
CA GLY A 134 -9.61 7.61 -19.97
C GLY A 134 -9.38 9.07 -19.62
N GLY A 135 -10.10 9.99 -20.24
CA GLY A 135 -9.72 11.41 -20.21
C GLY A 135 -8.99 11.83 -21.48
N VAL A 136 -9.29 11.12 -22.57
CA VAL A 136 -8.97 11.56 -23.93
C VAL A 136 -10.23 11.51 -24.77
N ALA A 137 -10.28 12.34 -25.80
CA ALA A 137 -11.43 12.43 -26.70
C ALA A 137 -10.99 12.69 -28.14
N GLY A 138 -11.83 12.31 -29.10
CA GLY A 138 -11.75 12.86 -30.46
C GLY A 138 -12.23 14.31 -30.48
N TRP A 139 -11.46 15.19 -31.12
CA TRP A 139 -11.68 16.64 -31.11
C TRP A 139 -11.75 17.23 -29.70
N GLY A 140 -10.94 16.69 -28.79
CA GLY A 140 -10.79 17.15 -27.41
C GLY A 140 -9.87 18.37 -27.30
N HIS A 141 -9.60 18.80 -26.07
CA HIS A 141 -8.81 20.00 -25.78
C HIS A 141 -7.40 19.91 -26.41
N PRO A 142 -6.93 20.96 -27.11
CA PRO A 142 -7.41 22.36 -27.06
C PRO A 142 -8.60 22.69 -27.97
N LEU A 143 -9.07 21.74 -28.78
CA LEU A 143 -10.28 21.92 -29.59
C LEU A 143 -11.52 21.86 -28.68
N ASN A 144 -12.57 22.60 -29.04
CA ASN A 144 -13.83 22.69 -28.28
C ASN A 144 -13.65 23.02 -26.78
N PRO A 145 -12.98 24.15 -26.43
CA PRO A 145 -12.71 24.51 -25.04
C PRO A 145 -14.00 24.55 -24.21
N ASP A 146 -13.91 24.15 -22.94
CA ASP A 146 -14.99 24.18 -21.94
C ASP A 146 -16.24 23.32 -22.24
N ALA A 147 -16.25 22.56 -23.35
CA ALA A 147 -17.32 21.64 -23.67
C ALA A 147 -17.45 20.53 -22.61
N ASP A 148 -18.69 20.12 -22.34
CA ASP A 148 -18.95 18.93 -21.53
C ASP A 148 -18.55 17.67 -22.28
N ALA A 149 -17.57 16.92 -21.75
CA ALA A 149 -17.08 15.71 -22.40
C ALA A 149 -18.00 14.52 -22.10
N ALA A 150 -18.34 14.31 -20.83
CA ALA A 150 -19.19 13.21 -20.40
C ALA A 150 -19.86 13.49 -19.05
N LYS A 151 -20.98 12.81 -18.80
CA LYS A 151 -21.72 12.80 -17.54
C LYS A 151 -21.74 11.38 -17.01
N VAL A 152 -21.30 11.17 -15.79
CA VAL A 152 -21.39 9.88 -15.09
C VAL A 152 -22.48 9.98 -14.04
N THR A 153 -23.54 9.19 -14.22
CA THR A 153 -24.61 9.04 -13.22
C THR A 153 -24.35 7.78 -12.41
N ILE A 154 -24.15 7.93 -11.10
CA ILE A 154 -24.04 6.84 -10.15
C ILE A 154 -25.43 6.58 -9.59
N GLN A 155 -25.94 5.37 -9.77
CA GLN A 155 -27.20 4.94 -9.15
C GLN A 155 -26.91 4.00 -7.99
N PHE A 156 -27.41 4.35 -6.81
CA PHE A 156 -27.21 3.60 -5.58
C PHE A 156 -28.38 2.67 -5.27
N ALA A 157 -28.10 1.65 -4.46
CA ALA A 157 -29.11 0.81 -3.83
C ALA A 157 -30.06 1.68 -3.02
N GLY A 158 -31.36 1.49 -3.25
CA GLY A 158 -32.40 2.38 -2.69
C GLY A 158 -32.78 3.55 -3.60
N GLY A 159 -32.21 3.66 -4.81
CA GLY A 159 -32.68 4.54 -5.88
C GLY A 159 -32.10 5.96 -5.86
N ALA A 160 -31.27 6.31 -4.88
CA ALA A 160 -30.54 7.58 -4.88
C ALA A 160 -29.60 7.68 -6.10
N LYS A 161 -29.34 8.91 -6.56
CA LYS A 161 -28.44 9.17 -7.69
C LYS A 161 -27.46 10.29 -7.37
N GLU A 162 -26.23 10.16 -7.90
CA GLU A 162 -25.19 11.19 -7.87
C GLU A 162 -24.67 11.41 -9.29
N ILE A 163 -24.35 12.66 -9.64
CA ILE A 163 -23.93 13.02 -11.00
C ILE A 163 -22.53 13.65 -10.93
N ILE A 164 -21.63 13.13 -11.77
CA ILE A 164 -20.31 13.67 -11.98
C ILE A 164 -20.23 14.21 -13.42
N MET A 165 -19.92 15.50 -13.53
CA MET A 165 -19.66 16.15 -14.82
C MET A 165 -18.17 16.12 -15.13
N LEU A 166 -17.82 15.68 -16.34
CA LEU A 166 -16.46 15.60 -16.86
C LEU A 166 -16.31 16.60 -18.01
N LYS A 167 -15.30 17.47 -17.91
CA LYS A 167 -15.12 18.63 -18.80
C LYS A 167 -13.93 18.42 -19.73
N ASN A 168 -14.09 18.88 -20.97
CA ASN A 168 -13.00 19.02 -21.92
C ASN A 168 -12.08 20.18 -21.49
N GLY A 169 -10.76 19.95 -21.50
CA GLY A 169 -9.77 20.90 -20.98
C GLY A 169 -9.53 20.81 -19.47
N ARG A 170 -10.30 19.98 -18.75
CA ARG A 170 -10.07 19.69 -17.32
C ARG A 170 -9.69 18.24 -17.11
N GLU A 171 -10.59 17.30 -17.36
CA GLU A 171 -10.29 15.86 -17.29
C GLU A 171 -9.89 15.30 -18.65
N PHE A 172 -10.45 15.85 -19.73
CA PHE A 172 -10.27 15.38 -21.10
C PHE A 172 -9.35 16.26 -21.92
N ALA A 173 -8.42 15.64 -22.65
CA ALA A 173 -7.64 16.26 -23.72
C ALA A 173 -7.93 15.57 -25.07
N ASP A 174 -7.49 16.16 -26.19
CA ASP A 174 -7.51 15.43 -27.47
C ASP A 174 -6.63 14.19 -27.39
N TYR A 175 -7.08 13.07 -27.97
CA TYR A 175 -6.32 11.83 -28.02
C TYR A 175 -4.99 12.00 -28.76
N ASN A 176 -4.91 12.95 -29.70
CA ASN A 176 -3.75 13.26 -30.49
C ASN A 176 -3.07 14.54 -29.93
N GLY A 177 -1.78 14.45 -29.64
CA GLY A 177 -1.01 15.55 -29.06
C GLY A 177 -0.80 15.43 -27.55
N ARG A 178 -0.32 16.51 -26.95
CA ARG A 178 0.17 16.54 -25.55
C ARG A 178 -0.32 17.77 -24.78
N ALA A 179 -1.55 18.18 -25.04
CA ALA A 179 -2.15 19.27 -24.28
C ALA A 179 -2.24 18.88 -22.80
N ASP A 180 -1.82 19.79 -21.92
CA ASP A 180 -1.94 19.58 -20.49
C ASP A 180 -3.36 19.95 -20.02
N VAL A 181 -3.91 19.13 -19.15
CA VAL A 181 -5.23 19.36 -18.55
C VAL A 181 -5.14 19.04 -17.06
N PRO A 182 -5.52 19.97 -16.17
CA PRO A 182 -5.17 19.92 -14.75
C PRO A 182 -5.93 18.86 -13.93
N GLY A 183 -7.02 18.32 -14.46
CA GLY A 183 -7.88 17.34 -13.79
C GLY A 183 -7.55 15.88 -14.08
N SER A 184 -6.54 15.59 -14.90
CA SER A 184 -6.09 14.22 -15.18
C SER A 184 -4.59 14.14 -15.43
N LYS A 185 -3.99 12.98 -15.18
CA LYS A 185 -2.54 12.73 -15.38
C LYS A 185 -2.31 11.94 -16.66
N MET A 186 -1.36 12.37 -17.47
CA MET A 186 -0.94 11.65 -18.68
C MET A 186 -0.05 10.44 -18.33
N LEU A 187 -0.26 9.31 -19.02
CA LEU A 187 0.53 8.08 -18.88
C LEU A 187 1.40 7.89 -20.12
N GLU A 188 2.47 8.68 -20.24
CA GLU A 188 3.30 8.74 -21.45
C GLU A 188 3.89 7.39 -21.88
N SER A 189 4.24 6.54 -20.92
CA SER A 189 4.87 5.24 -21.17
C SER A 189 3.89 4.13 -21.55
N TRP A 190 2.58 4.39 -21.57
CA TRP A 190 1.57 3.33 -21.75
C TRP A 190 1.18 3.09 -23.20
N ILE A 191 1.40 4.06 -24.07
CA ILE A 191 0.97 4.03 -25.47
C ILE A 191 2.14 4.02 -26.45
N ARG A 192 1.87 3.49 -27.64
CA ARG A 192 2.76 3.51 -28.81
C ARG A 192 2.30 4.62 -29.76
N GLY A 193 3.25 5.30 -30.40
CA GLY A 193 2.94 6.31 -31.42
C GLY A 193 2.70 7.70 -30.87
N ARG A 194 1.90 8.49 -31.59
CA ARG A 194 1.73 9.95 -31.39
C ARG A 194 0.60 10.35 -30.42
N GLY A 195 -0.24 9.40 -30.00
CA GLY A 195 -1.39 9.67 -29.13
C GLY A 195 -1.04 9.83 -27.64
N GLN A 196 -2.06 10.14 -26.84
CA GLN A 196 -2.02 10.16 -25.37
C GLN A 196 -3.08 9.23 -24.74
N ILE A 197 -2.83 8.81 -23.50
CA ILE A 197 -3.85 8.26 -22.59
C ILE A 197 -3.65 8.91 -21.23
N ARG A 198 -4.76 9.11 -20.52
CA ARG A 198 -4.78 9.76 -19.22
C ARG A 198 -5.54 8.92 -18.21
N TRP A 199 -5.44 9.32 -16.95
CA TRP A 199 -6.30 8.79 -15.90
C TRP A 199 -6.63 9.88 -14.88
N PHE A 200 -7.76 9.71 -14.18
CA PHE A 200 -8.22 10.63 -13.14
C PHE A 200 -9.15 9.93 -12.15
N SER A 201 -9.41 10.59 -11.02
CA SER A 201 -10.27 10.09 -9.94
C SER A 201 -11.44 11.02 -9.70
N LYS A 202 -12.59 10.48 -9.30
CA LYS A 202 -13.76 11.25 -8.87
C LYS A 202 -14.32 10.67 -7.57
N PRO A 203 -14.60 11.53 -6.56
CA PRO A 203 -15.22 11.08 -5.33
C PRO A 203 -16.67 10.63 -5.59
N VAL A 204 -17.14 9.77 -4.71
CA VAL A 204 -18.51 9.28 -4.60
C VAL A 204 -18.98 9.65 -3.20
N SER A 205 -19.96 10.54 -3.14
CA SER A 205 -20.39 11.17 -1.90
C SER A 205 -21.31 10.27 -1.08
N ASN A 206 -22.11 9.45 -1.75
CA ASN A 206 -23.05 8.55 -1.09
C ASN A 206 -22.40 7.19 -0.75
N PRO A 207 -22.41 6.75 0.52
CA PRO A 207 -21.74 5.52 0.96
C PRO A 207 -22.51 4.23 0.64
N ALA A 208 -23.71 4.33 0.06
CA ALA A 208 -24.51 3.16 -0.31
C ALA A 208 -23.83 2.33 -1.42
N VAL A 209 -24.27 1.09 -1.57
CA VAL A 209 -23.85 0.23 -2.69
C VAL A 209 -24.22 0.90 -4.00
N ILE A 210 -23.27 1.06 -4.91
CA ILE A 210 -23.53 1.48 -6.29
C ILE A 210 -24.14 0.29 -7.02
N GLU A 211 -25.36 0.43 -7.51
CA GLU A 211 -26.00 -0.60 -8.35
C GLU A 211 -25.39 -0.57 -9.75
N LYS A 212 -25.30 0.63 -10.35
CA LYS A 212 -24.77 0.83 -11.70
C LYS A 212 -24.21 2.23 -11.89
N LEU A 213 -23.30 2.34 -12.85
CA LEU A 213 -22.89 3.61 -13.46
C LEU A 213 -23.57 3.74 -14.82
N THR A 214 -24.00 4.95 -15.17
CA THR A 214 -24.40 5.32 -16.52
C THR A 214 -23.47 6.41 -17.01
N ILE A 215 -22.71 6.14 -18.07
CA ILE A 215 -21.81 7.14 -18.68
C ILE A 215 -22.48 7.63 -19.95
N GLU A 216 -22.69 8.94 -20.04
CA GLU A 216 -23.37 9.61 -21.16
C GLU A 216 -22.47 10.66 -21.78
N SER A 217 -22.46 10.75 -23.11
CA SER A 217 -21.93 11.92 -23.80
C SER A 217 -23.02 12.96 -24.03
N PHE A 218 -22.59 14.18 -24.31
CA PHE A 218 -23.48 15.29 -24.63
C PHE A 218 -23.87 15.34 -26.09
N ASN A 219 -23.34 14.41 -26.91
CA ASN A 219 -23.47 14.49 -28.36
C ASN A 219 -23.12 15.92 -28.82
N ASN A 220 -21.91 16.40 -28.48
CA ASN A 220 -21.35 17.69 -28.93
C ASN A 220 -20.02 17.45 -29.68
N GLY A 221 -19.23 18.51 -29.90
CA GLY A 221 -17.96 18.42 -30.65
C GLY A 221 -16.89 17.51 -30.03
N VAL A 222 -17.12 16.88 -28.87
CA VAL A 222 -16.15 16.04 -28.15
C VAL A 222 -16.63 14.60 -28.10
N ALA A 223 -15.81 13.64 -28.55
CA ALA A 223 -16.09 12.20 -28.49
C ALA A 223 -15.28 11.53 -27.36
N PRO A 224 -15.83 11.33 -26.15
CA PRO A 224 -15.07 10.88 -24.99
C PRO A 224 -14.72 9.38 -25.07
N VAL A 225 -13.54 9.03 -24.52
CA VAL A 225 -13.01 7.66 -24.48
C VAL A 225 -12.71 7.19 -23.05
N PHE A 226 -13.11 5.96 -22.74
CA PHE A 226 -12.78 5.25 -21.49
C PHE A 226 -12.34 3.81 -21.78
N PHE A 227 -11.21 3.40 -21.21
CA PHE A 227 -10.66 2.05 -21.34
C PHE A 227 -10.92 1.17 -20.13
N ALA A 228 -10.91 1.73 -18.93
CA ALA A 228 -11.16 0.98 -17.69
C ALA A 228 -11.73 1.89 -16.60
N VAL A 229 -12.44 1.29 -15.65
CA VAL A 229 -12.90 1.95 -14.44
C VAL A 229 -12.58 1.05 -13.25
N THR A 230 -12.05 1.66 -12.20
CA THR A 230 -11.72 0.98 -10.95
C THR A 230 -12.40 1.71 -9.81
N ALA A 231 -13.23 0.99 -9.07
CA ALA A 231 -13.85 1.48 -7.84
C ALA A 231 -12.89 1.33 -6.67
N ASP A 232 -12.73 2.38 -5.89
CA ASP A 232 -11.98 2.39 -4.64
C ASP A 232 -12.98 2.35 -3.48
N THR A 233 -12.95 1.26 -2.72
CA THR A 233 -13.83 1.04 -1.56
C THR A 233 -13.34 1.80 -0.33
N GLU A 234 -12.12 2.35 -0.35
CA GLU A 234 -11.59 3.20 0.71
C GLU A 234 -12.20 4.61 0.61
N LYS A 235 -12.76 5.11 1.73
CA LYS A 235 -13.56 6.34 1.76
C LYS A 235 -12.78 7.58 1.25
N SER A 236 -13.33 8.27 0.24
CA SER A 236 -12.69 9.36 -0.49
C SER A 236 -12.53 10.64 0.30
N GLY A 237 -11.30 11.16 0.35
CA GLY A 237 -10.97 12.44 0.95
C GLY A 237 -11.54 13.65 0.21
N ALA A 238 -12.46 14.36 0.86
CA ALA A 238 -12.41 15.82 0.92
C ALA A 238 -11.79 16.18 2.28
N LYS A 239 -10.73 16.99 2.31
CA LYS A 239 -10.25 17.63 3.55
C LYS A 239 -11.28 18.68 3.97
N VAL A 240 -12.30 18.26 4.69
CA VAL A 240 -13.01 19.07 5.70
C VAL A 240 -12.94 18.25 6.98
N GLU A 241 -12.25 18.78 7.98
CA GLU A 241 -12.23 18.21 9.33
C GLU A 241 -13.66 18.25 9.91
N ILE A 242 -14.37 17.13 9.81
CA ILE A 242 -15.43 16.76 10.75
C ILE A 242 -15.10 15.33 11.20
N PRO A 243 -15.02 15.05 12.52
CA PRO A 243 -14.32 13.89 13.06
C PRO A 243 -15.11 12.62 12.78
N VAL A 244 -14.73 11.89 11.73
CA VAL A 244 -14.96 10.45 11.71
C VAL A 244 -13.88 9.87 12.60
N ALA A 245 -14.27 9.36 13.76
CA ALA A 245 -13.36 8.70 14.68
C ALA A 245 -12.46 7.75 13.88
N LYS A 246 -11.13 7.96 13.98
CA LYS A 246 -10.16 6.91 13.69
C LYS A 246 -10.76 5.60 14.23
N PRO A 247 -10.75 4.47 13.49
CA PRO A 247 -11.13 3.20 14.07
C PRO A 247 -10.50 3.15 15.45
N ALA A 248 -11.32 2.95 16.49
CA ALA A 248 -10.84 3.10 17.85
C ALA A 248 -9.57 2.23 17.97
N ALA A 249 -8.45 2.90 18.25
CA ALA A 249 -7.18 2.21 18.32
C ALA A 249 -7.34 1.02 19.25
N ARG A 250 -6.88 -0.15 18.83
CA ARG A 250 -6.97 -1.34 19.66
C ARG A 250 -6.17 -1.08 20.93
N ILE A 251 -6.84 -0.97 22.07
CA ILE A 251 -6.17 -0.89 23.36
C ILE A 251 -5.73 -2.30 23.75
N PHE A 252 -4.45 -2.46 24.04
CA PHE A 252 -3.89 -3.73 24.43
C PHE A 252 -4.02 -3.96 25.93
N GLU A 253 -4.36 -5.19 26.28
CA GLU A 253 -4.25 -5.68 27.64
C GLU A 253 -2.80 -6.07 27.93
N TRP A 254 -2.36 -5.81 29.15
CA TRP A 254 -1.00 -6.08 29.60
C TRP A 254 -1.04 -7.07 30.76
N GLY A 255 -0.23 -8.13 30.64
CA GLY A 255 0.04 -9.06 31.71
C GLY A 255 1.14 -8.56 32.67
N THR A 256 1.72 -9.50 33.40
CA THR A 256 2.87 -9.26 34.27
C THR A 256 4.17 -9.17 33.48
N GLY A 257 5.19 -8.50 34.05
CA GLY A 257 6.49 -8.32 33.41
C GLY A 257 6.66 -6.93 32.78
N ILE A 258 7.71 -6.77 31.98
CA ILE A 258 8.00 -5.52 31.26
C ILE A 258 6.96 -5.34 30.14
N LYS A 259 6.26 -4.21 30.10
CA LYS A 259 5.29 -3.92 29.03
C LYS A 259 6.02 -3.51 27.75
N THR A 260 6.29 -4.46 26.87
CA THR A 260 7.01 -4.21 25.62
C THR A 260 6.03 -4.14 24.46
N LEU A 261 5.94 -2.97 23.82
CA LEU A 261 5.21 -2.79 22.58
C LEU A 261 6.14 -3.04 21.40
N VAL A 262 5.86 -4.08 20.63
CA VAL A 262 6.62 -4.46 19.43
C VAL A 262 5.91 -3.90 18.20
N VAL A 263 6.61 -3.09 17.42
CA VAL A 263 6.09 -2.48 16.20
C VAL A 263 6.81 -3.05 14.99
N GLY A 264 6.06 -3.63 14.06
CA GLY A 264 6.55 -4.19 12.81
C GLY A 264 5.83 -3.62 11.60
N GLY A 265 5.93 -4.32 10.47
CA GLY A 265 5.25 -4.00 9.23
C GLY A 265 6.12 -3.28 8.21
N GLY A 266 5.66 -3.28 6.96
CA GLY A 266 6.41 -2.79 5.80
C GLY A 266 6.69 -3.92 4.82
N SER A 267 7.88 -3.97 4.23
CA SER A 267 8.27 -5.00 3.25
C SER A 267 9.55 -5.72 3.66
N SER A 268 9.98 -6.69 2.85
CA SER A 268 11.31 -7.33 2.91
C SER A 268 11.55 -8.30 4.07
N HIS A 269 10.67 -8.34 5.09
CA HIS A 269 10.72 -9.31 6.18
C HIS A 269 9.32 -9.87 6.49
N ASP A 270 9.27 -11.09 7.05
CA ASP A 270 8.06 -11.65 7.64
C ASP A 270 7.93 -11.14 9.09
N PHE A 271 7.39 -9.93 9.24
CA PHE A 271 7.38 -9.26 10.55
C PHE A 271 6.55 -9.99 11.59
N ASN A 272 5.48 -10.63 11.16
CA ASN A 272 4.67 -11.47 12.01
C ASN A 272 5.50 -12.66 12.52
N ARG A 273 6.16 -13.40 11.64
CA ARG A 273 6.93 -14.58 12.07
C ARG A 273 8.10 -14.23 12.98
N PHE A 274 8.86 -13.20 12.65
CA PHE A 274 10.13 -12.95 13.33
C PHE A 274 10.02 -12.00 14.53
N PHE A 275 9.14 -10.99 14.47
CA PHE A 275 8.96 -10.05 15.60
C PHE A 275 7.70 -10.35 16.42
N ASN A 276 6.54 -10.64 15.80
CA ASN A 276 5.33 -10.97 16.57
C ASN A 276 5.39 -12.35 17.21
N LEU A 277 5.99 -13.35 16.56
CA LEU A 277 6.04 -14.72 17.08
C LEU A 277 7.38 -15.02 17.75
N ALA A 278 8.52 -14.88 17.06
CA ALA A 278 9.81 -15.30 17.61
C ALA A 278 10.34 -14.39 18.73
N ASP A 279 10.39 -13.07 18.52
CA ASP A 279 10.82 -12.13 19.58
C ASP A 279 9.85 -12.12 20.74
N LYS A 280 8.53 -12.12 20.48
CA LYS A 280 7.52 -12.26 21.52
C LYS A 280 7.74 -13.50 22.37
N LYS A 281 7.91 -14.68 21.75
CA LYS A 281 8.17 -15.93 22.48
C LYS A 281 9.43 -15.80 23.34
N THR A 282 10.49 -15.22 22.79
CA THR A 282 11.75 -14.99 23.51
C THR A 282 11.53 -14.08 24.71
N LEU A 283 10.78 -12.99 24.55
CA LEU A 283 10.56 -11.98 25.58
C LEU A 283 9.51 -12.37 26.62
N GLU A 284 8.52 -13.19 26.29
CA GLU A 284 7.52 -13.65 27.26
C GLU A 284 7.99 -14.86 28.07
N GLU A 285 9.11 -15.47 27.69
CA GLU A 285 9.70 -16.61 28.39
C GLU A 285 9.94 -16.30 29.88
N GLY A 286 9.44 -17.19 30.74
CA GLY A 286 9.55 -17.03 32.20
C GLY A 286 8.83 -15.82 32.77
N GLY A 287 7.89 -15.21 32.03
CA GLY A 287 7.19 -14.00 32.47
C GLY A 287 8.05 -12.73 32.44
N PHE A 288 9.13 -12.75 31.64
CA PHE A 288 10.08 -11.63 31.54
C PHE A 288 9.40 -10.32 31.06
N ALA A 289 8.60 -10.40 29.99
CA ALA A 289 7.83 -9.29 29.44
C ALA A 289 6.37 -9.70 29.18
N SER A 290 5.49 -8.70 29.18
CA SER A 290 4.18 -8.79 28.54
C SER A 290 4.29 -8.10 27.18
N VAL A 291 4.07 -8.85 26.09
CA VAL A 291 4.38 -8.36 24.75
C VAL A 291 3.12 -8.21 23.90
N ASN A 292 2.92 -7.00 23.42
CA ASN A 292 1.89 -6.70 22.42
C ASN A 292 2.53 -6.28 21.11
N TYR A 293 1.98 -6.75 20.00
CA TYR A 293 2.48 -6.51 18.66
C TYR A 293 1.47 -5.76 17.81
N THR A 294 1.96 -4.82 16.99
CA THR A 294 1.15 -4.18 15.96
C THR A 294 1.97 -3.76 14.74
N GLU A 295 1.34 -3.79 13.57
CA GLU A 295 1.81 -3.12 12.35
C GLU A 295 1.04 -1.81 12.07
N ASN A 296 0.13 -1.44 12.98
CA ASN A 296 -0.71 -0.25 12.89
C ASN A 296 -0.18 0.84 13.83
N PHE A 297 0.28 1.95 13.26
CA PHE A 297 0.84 3.07 14.03
C PHE A 297 -0.19 3.83 14.88
N THR A 298 -1.48 3.74 14.55
CA THR A 298 -2.54 4.30 15.38
C THR A 298 -2.74 3.47 16.66
N ASP A 299 -2.66 2.14 16.58
CA ASP A 299 -2.62 1.28 17.77
C ASP A 299 -1.35 1.54 18.59
N MET A 300 -0.21 1.68 17.91
CA MET A 300 1.05 2.04 18.57
C MET A 300 0.89 3.33 19.38
N ALA A 301 0.42 4.40 18.74
CA ALA A 301 0.29 5.70 19.38
C ALA A 301 -0.67 5.68 20.58
N ALA A 302 -1.77 4.92 20.48
CA ALA A 302 -2.75 4.80 21.57
C ALA A 302 -2.21 4.02 22.78
N ASN A 303 -1.31 3.06 22.57
CA ASN A 303 -0.78 2.20 23.63
C ASN A 303 0.58 2.65 24.17
N MET A 304 1.24 3.60 23.53
CA MET A 304 2.60 4.03 23.88
C MET A 304 2.74 4.51 25.34
N LYS A 305 1.71 5.21 25.86
CA LYS A 305 1.71 5.65 27.27
C LYS A 305 1.69 4.49 28.26
N ALA A 306 1.09 3.35 27.90
CA ALA A 306 1.03 2.16 28.76
C ALA A 306 2.28 1.28 28.66
N ALA A 307 2.98 1.30 27.52
CA ALA A 307 4.20 0.54 27.30
C ALA A 307 5.37 1.08 28.15
N ASP A 308 6.20 0.19 28.68
CA ASP A 308 7.48 0.54 29.33
C ASP A 308 8.60 0.70 28.30
N VAL A 309 8.56 -0.13 27.25
CA VAL A 309 9.58 -0.20 26.21
C VAL A 309 8.91 -0.28 24.83
N LEU A 310 9.47 0.45 23.86
CA LEU A 310 9.14 0.32 22.45
C LEU A 310 10.21 -0.52 21.75
N GLN A 311 9.84 -1.67 21.18
CA GLN A 311 10.70 -2.39 20.24
C GLN A 311 10.25 -2.04 18.81
N TYR A 312 11.10 -1.33 18.07
CA TYR A 312 10.79 -0.78 16.74
C TYR A 312 11.56 -1.53 15.65
N ASN A 313 10.83 -2.23 14.79
CA ASN A 313 11.41 -3.11 13.78
C ASN A 313 10.92 -2.81 12.36
N THR A 314 10.13 -1.76 12.15
CA THR A 314 9.44 -1.51 10.88
C THR A 314 10.31 -0.76 9.86
N ASN A 315 10.11 -1.06 8.58
CA ASN A 315 10.61 -0.22 7.47
C ASN A 315 9.52 0.59 6.75
N LYS A 316 8.32 0.65 7.33
CA LYS A 316 7.23 1.51 6.89
C LYS A 316 7.44 2.94 7.39
N GLU A 317 7.20 3.91 6.54
CA GLU A 317 7.29 5.33 6.90
C GLU A 317 6.12 5.73 7.80
N ILE A 318 6.41 6.44 8.90
CA ILE A 318 5.40 7.09 9.73
C ILE A 318 5.13 8.48 9.16
N THR A 319 3.91 8.73 8.71
CA THR A 319 3.52 10.02 8.10
C THR A 319 2.64 10.87 9.02
N ASP A 320 1.88 10.28 9.94
CA ASP A 320 1.01 11.02 10.87
C ASP A 320 1.84 11.69 12.00
N PRO A 321 1.75 13.03 12.17
CA PRO A 321 2.44 13.74 13.24
C PRO A 321 2.11 13.25 14.65
N ALA A 322 0.89 12.78 14.91
CA ALA A 322 0.49 12.26 16.22
C ALA A 322 1.20 10.93 16.53
N GLU A 323 1.41 10.09 15.52
CA GLU A 323 2.14 8.82 15.65
C GLU A 323 3.62 9.09 15.91
N LYS A 324 4.24 10.03 15.18
CA LYS A 324 5.61 10.52 15.46
C LYS A 324 5.72 11.08 16.88
N ARG A 325 4.78 11.94 17.27
CA ARG A 325 4.75 12.56 18.60
C ARG A 325 4.64 11.51 19.70
N SER A 326 3.89 10.42 19.51
CA SER A 326 3.78 9.37 20.51
C SER A 326 5.13 8.72 20.84
N ILE A 327 5.99 8.50 19.84
CA ILE A 327 7.36 7.99 20.02
C ILE A 327 8.21 9.04 20.74
N LEU A 328 8.15 10.31 20.31
CA LEU A 328 8.90 11.40 20.95
C LEU A 328 8.50 11.58 22.42
N ASP A 329 7.22 11.51 22.74
CA ASP A 329 6.71 11.63 24.12
C ASP A 329 7.13 10.45 24.98
N HIS A 330 7.17 9.23 24.42
CA HIS A 330 7.70 8.04 25.10
C HIS A 330 9.16 8.23 25.51
N LEU A 331 10.00 8.68 24.58
CA LEU A 331 11.40 8.98 24.84
C LEU A 331 11.58 10.18 25.78
N ALA A 332 10.76 11.23 25.63
CA ALA A 332 10.80 12.39 26.51
C ALA A 332 10.39 12.06 27.95
N ALA A 333 9.52 11.06 28.15
CA ALA A 333 9.16 10.51 29.45
C ALA A 333 10.24 9.56 30.05
N GLY A 334 11.40 9.44 29.38
CA GLY A 334 12.51 8.60 29.80
C GLY A 334 12.28 7.11 29.64
N LYS A 335 11.30 6.72 28.83
CA LYS A 335 11.05 5.31 28.53
C LYS A 335 11.93 4.83 27.39
N GLY A 336 12.27 3.55 27.45
CA GLY A 336 13.27 2.93 26.59
C GLY A 336 12.79 2.57 25.19
N MET A 337 13.74 2.49 24.27
CA MET A 337 13.49 2.02 22.90
C MET A 337 14.58 1.04 22.45
N VAL A 338 14.18 -0.06 21.81
CA VAL A 338 15.08 -0.98 21.11
C VAL A 338 14.74 -0.95 19.64
N ILE A 339 15.70 -0.64 18.78
CA ILE A 339 15.53 -0.61 17.32
C ILE A 339 16.19 -1.85 16.76
N VAL A 340 15.45 -2.65 16.00
CA VAL A 340 15.96 -3.91 15.45
C VAL A 340 15.86 -3.93 13.95
N HIS A 341 16.96 -4.36 13.30
CA HIS A 341 17.09 -4.67 11.89
C HIS A 341 16.43 -3.62 10.98
N ALA A 342 15.27 -3.90 10.39
CA ALA A 342 14.62 -3.03 9.43
C ALA A 342 14.31 -1.61 9.98
N GLY A 343 14.18 -1.47 11.31
CA GLY A 343 14.04 -0.19 12.00
C GLY A 343 15.25 0.75 11.90
N ALA A 344 16.44 0.23 11.57
CA ALA A 344 17.69 0.99 11.48
C ALA A 344 17.99 1.58 10.09
N TRP A 345 17.09 1.42 9.12
CA TRP A 345 17.25 1.96 7.76
C TRP A 345 16.88 3.45 7.65
N TYR A 346 17.40 4.11 6.62
CA TYR A 346 16.90 5.41 6.16
C TYR A 346 15.54 5.28 5.45
N ASN A 347 14.51 4.96 6.20
CA ASN A 347 13.14 4.78 5.70
C ASN A 347 12.16 5.88 6.15
N GLN A 348 12.55 6.75 7.09
CA GLN A 348 11.73 7.87 7.57
C GLN A 348 12.02 9.17 6.81
N LYS A 349 11.73 9.19 5.50
CA LYS A 349 12.12 10.29 4.58
C LYS A 349 11.60 11.67 5.03
N GLY A 350 10.41 11.74 5.60
CA GLY A 350 9.82 12.96 6.17
C GLY A 350 10.11 13.20 7.65
N TRP A 351 11.09 12.53 8.25
CA TRP A 351 11.40 12.67 9.68
C TRP A 351 12.90 12.48 9.96
N LEU A 352 13.71 13.40 9.43
CA LEU A 352 15.17 13.35 9.55
C LEU A 352 15.66 13.24 11.01
N GLU A 353 14.94 13.89 11.94
CA GLU A 353 15.19 13.85 13.39
C GLU A 353 15.20 12.42 13.94
N PHE A 354 14.43 11.49 13.36
CA PHE A 354 14.46 10.09 13.78
C PHE A 354 15.84 9.46 13.55
N ASN A 355 16.43 9.67 12.37
CA ASN A 355 17.76 9.16 12.08
C ASN A 355 18.83 9.92 12.88
N THR A 356 18.72 11.24 12.99
CA THR A 356 19.78 12.04 13.62
C THR A 356 19.77 12.03 15.15
N GLU A 357 18.60 11.96 15.79
CA GLU A 357 18.49 12.06 17.26
C GLU A 357 18.20 10.72 17.93
N ILE A 358 17.49 9.80 17.26
CA ILE A 358 17.03 8.54 17.85
C ILE A 358 17.92 7.37 17.44
N ILE A 359 18.31 7.26 16.17
CA ILE A 359 19.19 6.17 15.67
C ILE A 359 20.69 6.56 15.73
N GLY A 360 21.02 7.86 15.64
CA GLY A 360 22.39 8.33 15.52
C GLY A 360 23.02 8.13 14.13
N GLY A 361 22.20 7.87 13.11
CA GLY A 361 22.62 7.55 11.74
C GLY A 361 21.58 6.66 11.02
N GLY A 362 22.07 5.70 10.25
CA GLY A 362 21.23 4.66 9.65
C GLY A 362 21.95 3.86 8.57
N SER A 363 21.29 2.80 8.11
CA SER A 363 21.77 1.99 6.98
C SER A 363 21.16 2.43 5.65
N ARG A 364 21.98 2.45 4.60
CA ARG A 364 21.56 2.68 3.19
C ARG A 364 21.78 1.44 2.30
N GLY A 365 22.25 0.34 2.87
CA GLY A 365 22.56 -0.88 2.15
C GLY A 365 23.19 -1.93 3.05
N HIS A 366 23.43 -3.11 2.51
CA HIS A 366 23.96 -4.24 3.25
C HIS A 366 24.70 -5.22 2.32
N ASP A 367 25.49 -6.11 2.92
CA ASP A 367 25.98 -7.29 2.24
C ASP A 367 24.82 -8.24 1.88
N ARG A 368 25.03 -9.07 0.85
CA ARG A 368 24.10 -10.17 0.57
C ARG A 368 24.00 -11.07 1.80
N LEU A 369 22.79 -11.58 2.04
CA LEU A 369 22.50 -12.56 3.07
C LEU A 369 23.55 -13.68 3.08
N GLY A 370 24.29 -13.80 4.17
CA GLY A 370 25.47 -14.64 4.26
C GLY A 370 26.03 -14.70 5.68
N GLU A 371 26.99 -15.60 5.89
CA GLU A 371 27.64 -15.77 7.18
C GLU A 371 28.66 -14.66 7.45
N PHE A 372 28.65 -14.09 8.66
CA PHE A 372 29.69 -13.22 9.17
C PHE A 372 29.83 -13.34 10.70
N GLU A 373 30.98 -12.91 11.21
CA GLU A 373 31.25 -12.86 12.66
C GLU A 373 30.92 -11.47 13.22
N VAL A 374 30.23 -11.46 14.35
CA VAL A 374 30.01 -10.28 15.19
C VAL A 374 30.98 -10.35 16.37
N LYS A 375 31.74 -9.28 16.58
CA LYS A 375 32.71 -9.16 17.67
C LYS A 375 32.25 -8.13 18.70
N VAL A 376 32.22 -8.51 19.98
CA VAL A 376 31.90 -7.61 21.09
C VAL A 376 33.09 -6.69 21.36
N THR A 377 32.83 -5.37 21.37
CA THR A 377 33.84 -4.32 21.63
C THR A 377 33.77 -3.78 23.05
N ASP A 378 32.62 -3.91 23.72
CA ASP A 378 32.41 -3.46 25.10
C ASP A 378 31.65 -4.51 25.92
N ALA A 379 32.39 -5.53 26.36
CA ALA A 379 31.83 -6.65 27.13
C ALA A 379 31.37 -6.27 28.55
N ALA A 380 31.82 -5.12 29.07
CA ALA A 380 31.41 -4.64 30.39
C ALA A 380 30.00 -4.00 30.37
N HIS A 381 29.53 -3.58 29.20
CA HIS A 381 28.21 -2.96 29.08
C HIS A 381 27.08 -3.97 29.42
N PRO A 382 26.04 -3.59 30.20
CA PRO A 382 24.99 -4.52 30.61
C PRO A 382 24.24 -5.21 29.46
N VAL A 383 24.14 -4.55 28.31
CA VAL A 383 23.53 -5.12 27.08
C VAL A 383 24.30 -6.36 26.59
N MET A 384 25.60 -6.44 26.85
CA MET A 384 26.48 -7.55 26.44
C MET A 384 26.64 -8.64 27.51
N LYS A 385 25.94 -8.54 28.66
CA LYS A 385 26.07 -9.51 29.75
C LYS A 385 25.66 -10.91 29.27
N GLY A 386 26.61 -11.86 29.28
CA GLY A 386 26.36 -13.25 28.86
C GLY A 386 26.29 -13.45 27.34
N VAL A 387 26.49 -12.39 26.55
CA VAL A 387 26.74 -12.50 25.10
C VAL A 387 28.20 -12.96 24.92
N PRO A 388 28.49 -13.97 24.07
CA PRO A 388 29.85 -14.40 23.78
C PRO A 388 30.71 -13.24 23.24
N ALA A 389 32.03 -13.29 23.47
CA ALA A 389 32.97 -12.27 22.99
C ALA A 389 32.96 -12.12 21.45
N SER A 390 32.65 -13.20 20.73
CA SER A 390 32.23 -13.18 19.33
C SER A 390 31.24 -14.31 19.04
N PHE A 391 30.43 -14.15 18.00
CA PHE A 391 29.53 -15.18 17.50
C PHE A 391 29.31 -15.02 15.99
N SER A 392 29.11 -16.13 15.28
CA SER A 392 28.76 -16.14 13.86
C SER A 392 27.26 -16.30 13.68
N LEU A 393 26.74 -15.66 12.63
CA LEU A 393 25.36 -15.83 12.19
C LEU A 393 25.26 -15.65 10.67
N VAL A 394 24.17 -16.15 10.09
CA VAL A 394 23.79 -15.85 8.71
C VAL A 394 22.74 -14.75 8.71
N ASP A 395 23.09 -13.58 8.20
CA ASP A 395 22.24 -12.38 8.23
C ASP A 395 22.68 -11.40 7.12
N GLU A 396 22.08 -10.22 7.06
CA GLU A 396 22.48 -9.10 6.22
C GLU A 396 23.34 -8.12 7.03
N LEU A 397 24.64 -8.03 6.72
CA LEU A 397 25.53 -7.07 7.37
C LEU A 397 25.23 -5.66 6.86
N TYR A 398 24.59 -4.85 7.70
CA TYR A 398 24.19 -3.48 7.37
C TYR A 398 25.37 -2.51 7.35
N TYR A 399 25.42 -1.66 6.32
CA TYR A 399 26.39 -0.59 6.20
C TYR A 399 25.94 0.63 7.02
N LEU A 400 25.78 0.44 8.33
CA LEU A 400 25.31 1.47 9.22
C LEU A 400 26.41 2.51 9.47
N GLU A 401 26.14 3.75 9.09
CA GLU A 401 27.08 4.84 9.27
C GLU A 401 26.55 5.83 10.30
N PRO A 402 27.30 6.12 11.38
CA PRO A 402 27.01 7.23 12.26
C PRO A 402 27.11 8.53 11.49
N GLU A 403 26.16 9.44 11.70
CA GLU A 403 26.16 10.74 11.04
C GLU A 403 26.89 11.78 11.93
N PRO A 404 27.89 12.54 11.42
CA PRO A 404 28.76 13.39 12.24
C PRO A 404 28.06 14.45 13.12
N LYS A 405 26.86 14.89 12.74
CA LYS A 405 26.05 15.89 13.46
C LYS A 405 24.91 15.29 14.28
N SER A 406 24.85 13.96 14.37
CA SER A 406 23.80 13.22 15.05
C SER A 406 24.17 12.94 16.50
N THR A 407 23.19 12.46 17.29
CA THR A 407 23.44 12.05 18.67
C THR A 407 24.54 10.98 18.70
N PRO A 408 25.60 11.15 19.52
CA PRO A 408 26.71 10.21 19.57
C PRO A 408 26.28 8.80 19.94
N ILE A 409 26.96 7.81 19.36
CA ILE A 409 26.73 6.39 19.68
C ILE A 409 27.91 5.80 20.48
N GLN A 410 27.65 4.74 21.22
CA GLN A 410 28.68 3.87 21.80
C GLN A 410 28.50 2.46 21.23
N VAL A 411 29.50 2.03 20.45
CA VAL A 411 29.50 0.72 19.79
C VAL A 411 29.80 -0.36 20.82
N LEU A 412 28.94 -1.37 20.88
CA LEU A 412 29.04 -2.51 21.78
C LEU A 412 29.47 -3.79 21.06
N ALA A 413 29.13 -3.91 19.78
CA ALA A 413 29.60 -4.96 18.90
C ALA A 413 29.65 -4.47 17.44
N GLU A 414 30.56 -5.06 16.67
CA GLU A 414 30.82 -4.69 15.28
C GLU A 414 31.04 -5.94 14.40
N ALA A 415 30.87 -5.79 13.09
CA ALA A 415 31.12 -6.82 12.10
C ALA A 415 31.90 -6.26 10.91
N HIS A 416 32.81 -7.05 10.34
CA HIS A 416 33.61 -6.64 9.19
C HIS A 416 32.98 -7.11 7.87
N SER A 417 32.63 -6.16 7.00
CA SER A 417 32.19 -6.45 5.63
C SER A 417 33.39 -6.69 4.74
N ALA A 418 33.56 -7.92 4.28
CA ALA A 418 34.57 -8.26 3.27
C ALA A 418 34.29 -7.55 1.93
N THR A 419 33.00 -7.36 1.58
CA THR A 419 32.60 -6.68 0.33
C THR A 419 33.01 -5.21 0.31
N LYS A 420 32.87 -4.52 1.44
CA LYS A 420 33.25 -3.11 1.57
C LYS A 420 34.66 -2.90 2.11
N ASN A 421 35.31 -3.97 2.58
CA ASN A 421 36.54 -3.93 3.34
C ASN A 421 36.46 -2.90 4.49
N LYS A 422 35.35 -2.92 5.23
CA LYS A 422 35.01 -1.93 6.26
C LYS A 422 34.24 -2.58 7.40
N THR A 423 34.53 -2.14 8.62
CA THR A 423 33.84 -2.58 9.83
C THR A 423 32.68 -1.64 10.15
N TYR A 424 31.53 -2.22 10.50
CA TYR A 424 30.29 -1.51 10.79
C TYR A 424 29.75 -1.87 12.18
N PRO A 425 29.12 -0.93 12.91
CA PRO A 425 28.43 -1.24 14.15
C PRO A 425 27.28 -2.23 13.91
N SER A 426 27.24 -3.29 14.70
CA SER A 426 26.14 -4.27 14.68
C SER A 426 25.21 -4.11 15.88
N VAL A 427 25.78 -3.70 17.02
CA VAL A 427 25.03 -3.37 18.23
C VAL A 427 25.64 -2.13 18.86
N TYR A 428 24.81 -1.16 19.19
CA TYR A 428 25.26 0.06 19.83
C TYR A 428 24.15 0.71 20.64
N VAL A 429 24.53 1.63 21.52
CA VAL A 429 23.60 2.50 22.23
C VAL A 429 23.72 3.93 21.74
N VAL A 430 22.59 4.64 21.68
CA VAL A 430 22.57 6.06 21.36
C VAL A 430 22.60 6.84 22.66
N LYS A 431 23.51 7.82 22.77
CA LYS A 431 23.66 8.69 23.95
C LYS A 431 22.57 9.76 23.99
N HIS A 432 21.32 9.34 23.83
CA HIS A 432 20.16 10.20 23.83
C HIS A 432 19.97 10.82 25.23
N PRO A 433 19.75 12.14 25.34
CA PRO A 433 19.85 12.86 26.61
C PRO A 433 18.77 12.50 27.63
N LYS A 434 17.66 11.91 27.18
CA LYS A 434 16.48 11.66 28.03
C LYS A 434 16.10 10.18 28.16
N ALA A 435 16.54 9.33 27.23
CA ALA A 435 16.08 7.96 27.14
C ALA A 435 17.23 7.03 26.76
N ARG A 436 17.09 5.76 27.13
CA ARG A 436 18.03 4.71 26.75
C ARG A 436 17.55 4.07 25.47
N ILE A 437 18.42 4.06 24.46
CA ILE A 437 18.13 3.50 23.15
C ILE A 437 19.22 2.51 22.77
N VAL A 438 18.83 1.28 22.43
CA VAL A 438 19.71 0.27 21.83
C VAL A 438 19.33 0.08 20.38
N VAL A 439 20.31 -0.02 19.50
CA VAL A 439 20.11 -0.42 18.11
C VAL A 439 20.83 -1.75 17.88
N ILE A 440 20.11 -2.72 17.32
CA ILE A 440 20.59 -4.04 16.92
C ILE A 440 20.35 -4.15 15.41
N THR A 441 21.39 -4.19 14.59
CA THR A 441 21.21 -4.27 13.12
C THR A 441 20.95 -5.69 12.63
N LEU A 442 21.05 -6.69 13.50
CA LEU A 442 20.80 -8.11 13.22
C LEU A 442 19.31 -8.43 13.34
N GLY A 443 18.84 -9.47 12.64
CA GLY A 443 17.45 -9.96 12.76
C GLY A 443 16.70 -10.13 11.45
N HIS A 444 17.34 -10.59 10.37
CA HIS A 444 16.66 -10.79 9.08
C HIS A 444 15.61 -11.92 9.12
N ASP A 445 15.99 -13.09 9.66
CA ASP A 445 15.13 -14.28 9.72
C ASP A 445 15.49 -15.25 10.87
N ALA A 446 14.86 -16.42 10.87
CA ALA A 446 15.04 -17.47 11.88
C ALA A 446 16.51 -17.76 12.24
N ARG A 447 17.46 -17.66 11.29
CA ARG A 447 18.89 -17.92 11.55
C ARG A 447 19.50 -16.93 12.54
N ALA A 448 18.98 -15.71 12.61
CA ALA A 448 19.31 -14.74 13.65
C ALA A 448 18.42 -14.93 14.89
N HIS A 449 17.10 -14.99 14.73
CA HIS A 449 16.15 -15.03 15.85
C HIS A 449 16.25 -16.30 16.72
N ASP A 450 16.72 -17.43 16.16
CA ASP A 450 16.90 -18.67 16.90
C ASP A 450 18.24 -18.73 17.65
N LEU A 451 19.18 -17.83 17.38
CA LEU A 451 20.51 -17.82 17.99
C LEU A 451 20.45 -17.40 19.46
N ASP A 452 21.10 -18.17 20.35
CA ASP A 452 21.11 -17.88 21.79
C ASP A 452 21.78 -16.54 22.13
N ALA A 453 22.78 -16.14 21.35
CA ALA A 453 23.41 -14.82 21.47
C ALA A 453 22.42 -13.69 21.16
N TYR A 454 21.61 -13.83 20.11
CA TYR A 454 20.58 -12.85 19.74
C TYR A 454 19.47 -12.77 20.79
N LYS A 455 18.97 -13.92 21.27
CA LYS A 455 17.94 -13.97 22.33
C LYS A 455 18.42 -13.33 23.63
N THR A 456 19.65 -13.64 24.04
CA THR A 456 20.30 -13.04 25.22
C THR A 456 20.45 -11.54 25.04
N LEU A 457 20.96 -11.11 23.88
CA LEU A 457 21.13 -9.70 23.54
C LEU A 457 19.80 -8.93 23.59
N LEU A 458 18.73 -9.47 22.99
CA LEU A 458 17.41 -8.83 22.96
C LEU A 458 16.84 -8.66 24.38
N LYS A 459 16.91 -9.70 25.23
CA LYS A 459 16.48 -9.62 26.63
C LYS A 459 17.29 -8.59 27.43
N ASN A 460 18.60 -8.54 27.22
CA ASN A 460 19.47 -7.56 27.87
C ASN A 460 19.16 -6.14 27.40
N ALA A 461 18.91 -5.93 26.11
CA ALA A 461 18.52 -4.65 25.54
C ALA A 461 17.21 -4.15 26.18
N ILE A 462 16.15 -4.98 26.20
CA ILE A 462 14.88 -4.66 26.84
C ILE A 462 15.08 -4.34 28.33
N SER A 463 15.87 -5.14 29.05
CA SER A 463 16.16 -4.89 30.47
C SER A 463 16.87 -3.56 30.69
N TRP A 464 17.88 -3.26 29.88
CA TRP A 464 18.71 -2.07 30.04
C TRP A 464 17.94 -0.79 29.73
N VAL A 465 17.11 -0.80 28.68
CA VAL A 465 16.33 0.39 28.28
C VAL A 465 15.13 0.64 29.18
N LYS A 466 14.57 -0.41 29.82
CA LYS A 466 13.47 -0.28 30.79
C LYS A 466 13.86 0.55 32.01
N VAL A 467 15.11 0.47 32.46
CA VAL A 467 15.57 1.11 33.70
C VAL A 467 15.38 2.62 33.60
N LYS A 468 14.34 3.11 34.28
CA LYS A 468 14.17 4.53 34.58
C LYS A 468 15.28 4.94 35.55
N ASN A 469 15.93 6.05 35.26
CA ASN A 469 16.71 6.75 36.28
C ASN A 469 15.77 7.27 37.38
#